data_AF-A0A1E1LRR1-F1
#
_entry.id   AF-A0A1E1LRR1-F1
#
_cell.length_a   1.000
_cell.length_b   1.000
_cell.length_c   1.000
_cell.angle_alpha   90.00
_cell.angle_beta   90.00
_cell.angle_gamma   90.00
#
_symmetry.space_group_name_H-M   'P 1'
#
loop_
_entity.id
_entity.type
_entity.pdbx_description
1 polymer ?
#
loop_
_entity_poly.entity_id
_entity_poly.type
_entity_poly.pdbx_seq_one_letter_code
_entity_poly.pdbx_strand_id
1 'polypeptide(L)'
;MSDERFSASTPTVPESADGTPPERQIRLPLTPPATDELSSTLNPKSPVSAVLHLIKQRQHYNSTDQSRQLKVKPSDYKSLLARLQQLPELQSFVNDKLRLEYNPLENVLYLPRMPTTIHESFSERVSEETKAQLQRIKDGNDEAARFAARISSVRSGSIQLREIDSDDDTEIDRPYIQRQPDDQFQHDEAEYPGVVYEVACSQDSRDLRKAAWTYIPYSNANIKAVVGFELGYGTDKEARISMLKPRYLKEDGEGLETLDVEAVIDRDVFRSSDGFATNTTKALHLPLDWFADSEVATFNSEGLPGVTITYAQLAEFLDKAERLQRTRQPVPGEESIGKKSRRRTKKRRRPSTPIEGISSDQNG
;
A
#
# COMPACT_ATOMS: atom_id res chain seq x y z
N MET A 1 76.43 7.10 24.11
CA MET A 1 76.11 5.66 24.11
C MET A 1 75.42 5.40 22.78
N SER A 2 76.21 5.40 21.71
CA SER A 2 76.71 4.20 20.99
C SER A 2 75.56 3.60 20.17
N ASP A 3 75.43 4.03 18.91
CA ASP A 3 75.96 3.35 17.69
C ASP A 3 74.97 2.23 17.27
N GLU A 4 74.50 2.08 16.03
CA GLU A 4 75.26 2.06 14.78
C GLU A 4 74.33 2.25 13.55
N ARG A 5 74.92 2.76 12.46
CA ARG A 5 74.36 2.98 11.11
C ARG A 5 74.61 1.78 10.19
N PHE A 6 74.15 1.93 8.92
CA PHE A 6 74.59 1.32 7.65
C PHE A 6 73.73 0.17 7.14
N SER A 7 73.52 -0.03 5.83
CA SER A 7 73.49 0.77 4.60
C SER A 7 73.17 -0.23 3.47
N ALA A 8 72.66 0.29 2.36
CA ALA A 8 72.29 -0.43 1.14
C ALA A 8 73.36 -1.39 0.58
N SER A 9 72.94 -2.40 -0.20
CA SER A 9 73.56 -2.79 -1.48
C SER A 9 72.72 -3.83 -2.24
N THR A 10 72.44 -3.54 -3.51
CA THR A 10 72.08 -4.48 -4.59
C THR A 10 73.29 -5.34 -5.00
N PRO A 11 73.04 -6.52 -5.58
CA PRO A 11 73.59 -6.82 -6.92
C PRO A 11 72.62 -7.67 -7.79
N THR A 12 72.39 -7.33 -9.07
CA THR A 12 73.09 -7.77 -10.30
C THR A 12 72.75 -9.19 -10.79
N VAL A 13 72.19 -9.26 -12.00
CA VAL A 13 71.82 -10.42 -12.84
C VAL A 13 73.07 -11.13 -13.40
N PRO A 14 72.99 -12.42 -13.77
CA PRO A 14 73.34 -12.76 -15.14
C PRO A 14 72.34 -13.68 -15.88
N GLU A 15 72.50 -13.60 -17.19
CA GLU A 15 71.77 -14.05 -18.37
C GLU A 15 71.89 -15.56 -18.64
N SER A 16 70.87 -16.21 -19.22
CA SER A 16 71.05 -17.30 -20.20
C SER A 16 69.78 -17.54 -21.02
N ALA A 17 69.99 -17.83 -22.30
CA ALA A 17 69.10 -17.61 -23.41
C ALA A 17 68.23 -18.82 -23.85
N ASP A 18 67.22 -18.45 -24.67
CA ASP A 18 66.80 -19.10 -25.91
C ASP A 18 65.72 -20.21 -25.90
N GLY A 19 64.69 -20.02 -26.75
CA GLY A 19 63.78 -21.07 -27.20
C GLY A 19 62.27 -20.73 -27.27
N THR A 20 61.80 -20.18 -28.38
CA THR A 20 60.40 -20.30 -28.89
C THR A 20 60.43 -21.01 -30.26
N PRO A 21 59.32 -21.51 -30.86
CA PRO A 21 58.03 -22.05 -30.37
C PRO A 21 57.72 -23.44 -31.06
N PRO A 22 56.49 -24.02 -31.15
CA PRO A 22 55.45 -23.53 -32.08
C PRO A 22 53.97 -23.75 -31.65
N GLU A 23 53.11 -23.23 -32.51
CA GLU A 23 51.65 -23.14 -32.54
C GLU A 23 50.87 -24.46 -32.41
N ARG A 24 49.67 -24.40 -31.81
CA ARG A 24 48.55 -25.29 -32.18
C ARG A 24 47.30 -24.46 -32.49
N GLN A 25 47.10 -24.26 -33.79
CA GLN A 25 45.81 -23.91 -34.39
C GLN A 25 44.87 -25.12 -34.30
N ILE A 26 43.67 -24.94 -33.77
CA ILE A 26 42.53 -25.81 -34.04
C ILE A 26 41.45 -24.93 -34.67
N ARG A 27 41.15 -25.19 -35.95
CA ARG A 27 40.07 -24.56 -36.71
C ARG A 27 38.74 -25.30 -36.50
N LEU A 28 37.74 -24.56 -35.99
CA LEU A 28 36.30 -24.52 -36.35
C LEU A 28 35.42 -25.80 -36.14
N PRO A 29 34.09 -25.66 -35.92
CA PRO A 29 33.16 -25.25 -36.98
C PRO A 29 32.29 -24.01 -36.66
N LEU A 30 31.78 -23.47 -37.76
CA LEU A 30 30.85 -22.36 -37.93
C LEU A 30 29.48 -22.61 -37.27
N THR A 31 28.77 -21.50 -37.03
CA THR A 31 27.42 -21.28 -36.47
C THR A 31 26.33 -22.34 -36.78
N PRO A 32 25.33 -22.45 -35.88
CA PRO A 32 23.93 -22.54 -36.28
C PRO A 32 23.01 -21.58 -35.46
N PRO A 33 21.75 -21.37 -35.91
CA PRO A 33 21.27 -20.20 -36.63
C PRO A 33 20.77 -19.05 -35.74
N ALA A 34 20.61 -17.87 -36.35
CA ALA A 34 19.82 -16.77 -35.81
C ALA A 34 18.42 -17.26 -35.40
N THR A 35 18.09 -17.12 -34.13
CA THR A 35 16.70 -17.05 -33.67
C THR A 35 16.56 -15.71 -32.99
N ASP A 36 15.78 -14.88 -33.66
CA ASP A 36 15.46 -13.52 -33.32
C ASP A 36 14.89 -13.36 -31.92
N GLU A 37 15.24 -12.19 -31.37
CA GLU A 37 14.40 -11.36 -30.51
C GLU A 37 14.01 -11.86 -29.12
N LEU A 38 14.73 -11.35 -28.11
CA LEU A 38 14.21 -10.50 -27.02
C LEU A 38 15.13 -10.60 -25.80
N SER A 39 16.38 -10.20 -25.94
CA SER A 39 17.27 -10.03 -24.79
C SER A 39 18.28 -8.93 -25.09
N SER A 40 17.80 -7.70 -25.26
CA SER A 40 18.67 -6.54 -25.20
C SER A 40 17.90 -5.26 -24.87
N THR A 41 18.36 -4.59 -23.82
CA THR A 41 18.14 -3.17 -23.48
C THR A 41 16.72 -2.72 -23.14
N LEU A 42 16.40 -2.56 -21.86
CA LEU A 42 15.38 -1.61 -21.44
C LEU A 42 15.86 -0.83 -20.21
N ASN A 43 16.74 0.14 -20.44
CA ASN A 43 16.51 1.42 -19.79
C ASN A 43 15.15 1.90 -20.32
N PRO A 44 14.11 2.06 -19.49
CA PRO A 44 12.80 2.44 -20.00
C PRO A 44 12.90 3.85 -20.60
N LYS A 45 12.75 3.95 -21.92
CA LYS A 45 12.83 5.22 -22.67
C LYS A 45 11.64 6.16 -22.39
N SER A 46 10.59 5.69 -21.71
CA SER A 46 9.42 6.49 -21.31
C SER A 46 8.90 6.10 -19.92
N PRO A 47 8.26 7.03 -19.18
CA PRO A 47 7.62 6.75 -17.90
C PRO A 47 6.60 5.61 -17.98
N VAL A 48 5.81 5.55 -19.06
CA VAL A 48 4.82 4.50 -19.29
C VAL A 48 5.46 3.12 -19.40
N SER A 49 6.56 2.99 -20.15
CA SER A 49 7.29 1.72 -20.27
C SER A 49 7.92 1.30 -18.95
N ALA A 50 8.41 2.25 -18.14
CA ALA A 50 8.94 1.97 -16.81
C ALA A 50 7.86 1.39 -15.88
N VAL A 51 6.68 2.01 -15.86
CA VAL A 51 5.55 1.53 -15.04
C VAL A 51 5.09 0.15 -15.47
N LEU A 52 4.89 -0.09 -16.77
CA LEU A 52 4.48 -1.40 -17.29
C LEU A 52 5.51 -2.49 -16.99
N HIS A 53 6.80 -2.16 -17.09
CA HIS A 53 7.87 -3.09 -16.71
C HIS A 53 7.80 -3.45 -15.22
N LEU A 54 7.56 -2.46 -14.34
CA LEU A 54 7.41 -2.69 -12.90
C LEU A 54 6.17 -3.55 -12.58
N ILE A 55 5.03 -3.29 -13.24
CA ILE A 55 3.81 -4.08 -13.08
C ILE A 55 4.07 -5.54 -13.48
N LYS A 56 4.69 -5.77 -14.66
CA LYS A 56 5.06 -7.11 -15.11
C LYS A 56 6.04 -7.79 -14.15
N GLN A 57 7.00 -7.05 -13.63
CA GLN A 57 7.92 -7.59 -12.63
C GLN A 57 7.18 -8.06 -11.37
N ARG A 58 6.22 -7.28 -10.86
CA ARG A 58 5.37 -7.69 -9.73
C ARG A 58 4.43 -8.86 -10.05
N GLN A 59 4.01 -9.00 -11.30
CA GLN A 59 3.19 -10.14 -11.75
C GLN A 59 4.00 -11.45 -11.78
N HIS A 60 5.24 -11.41 -12.28
CA HIS A 60 6.08 -12.60 -12.46
C HIS A 60 6.93 -12.95 -11.24
N TYR A 61 7.33 -11.97 -10.43
CA TYR A 61 8.19 -12.16 -9.28
C TYR A 61 7.48 -11.66 -8.01
N ASN A 62 7.43 -12.50 -6.98
CA ASN A 62 7.01 -12.13 -5.61
C ASN A 62 7.99 -11.13 -4.93
N SER A 63 8.85 -10.45 -5.68
CA SER A 63 10.05 -9.79 -5.16
C SER A 63 10.20 -8.38 -5.72
N THR A 64 9.32 -7.48 -5.27
CA THR A 64 9.74 -6.14 -4.85
C THR A 64 8.89 -5.75 -3.65
N ASP A 65 9.42 -6.01 -2.46
CA ASP A 65 8.75 -5.82 -1.17
C ASP A 65 8.70 -4.34 -0.74
N GLN A 66 8.85 -3.42 -1.70
CA GLN A 66 8.94 -2.00 -1.43
C GLN A 66 7.96 -1.24 -2.29
N SER A 67 7.43 -0.17 -1.70
CA SER A 67 6.68 0.82 -2.43
C SER A 67 7.56 1.57 -3.44
N ARG A 68 6.93 2.11 -4.49
CA ARG A 68 7.61 2.86 -5.55
C ARG A 68 6.81 4.11 -5.89
N GLN A 69 7.52 5.20 -6.10
CA GLN A 69 6.98 6.45 -6.64
C GLN A 69 7.64 6.72 -7.98
N LEU A 70 6.83 7.01 -8.99
CA LEU A 70 7.28 7.33 -10.34
C LEU A 70 6.69 8.68 -10.74
N LYS A 71 7.52 9.54 -11.34
CA LYS A 71 7.05 10.79 -11.93
C LYS A 71 6.34 10.46 -13.25
N VAL A 72 5.04 10.70 -13.31
CA VAL A 72 4.15 10.39 -14.43
C VAL A 72 3.24 11.60 -14.65
N LYS A 73 3.28 12.19 -15.85
CA LYS A 73 2.40 13.31 -16.22
C LYS A 73 0.98 12.81 -16.52
N PRO A 74 -0.07 13.67 -16.47
CA PRO A 74 -1.43 13.28 -16.82
C PRO A 74 -1.56 12.61 -18.19
N SER A 75 -0.86 13.11 -19.21
CA SER A 75 -0.83 12.51 -20.55
C SER A 75 -0.23 11.09 -20.56
N ASP A 76 0.83 10.88 -19.79
CA ASP A 76 1.49 9.59 -19.65
C ASP A 76 0.62 8.62 -18.84
N TYR A 77 -0.07 9.09 -17.80
CA TYR A 77 -1.02 8.28 -17.03
C TYR A 77 -2.22 7.85 -17.89
N LYS A 78 -2.82 8.78 -18.65
CA LYS A 78 -3.87 8.46 -19.64
C LYS A 78 -3.36 7.41 -20.65
N SER A 79 -2.14 7.56 -21.14
CA SER A 79 -1.50 6.59 -22.05
C SER A 79 -1.24 5.23 -21.40
N LEU A 80 -0.85 5.20 -20.12
CA LEU A 80 -0.66 3.98 -19.35
C LEU A 80 -1.98 3.20 -19.20
N LEU A 81 -3.06 3.89 -18.84
CA LEU A 81 -4.39 3.26 -18.71
C LEU A 81 -4.86 2.69 -20.04
N ALA A 82 -4.73 3.46 -21.14
CA ALA A 82 -5.03 2.98 -22.48
C ALA A 82 -4.19 1.75 -22.86
N ARG A 83 -2.91 1.71 -22.47
CA ARG A 83 -2.04 0.56 -22.75
C ARG A 83 -2.38 -0.66 -21.91
N LEU A 84 -2.82 -0.49 -20.66
CA LEU A 84 -3.30 -1.58 -19.81
C LEU A 84 -4.56 -2.22 -20.38
N GLN A 85 -5.49 -1.43 -20.93
CA GLN A 85 -6.69 -1.95 -21.59
C GLN A 85 -6.37 -2.87 -22.79
N GLN A 86 -5.24 -2.65 -23.46
CA GLN A 86 -4.77 -3.51 -24.56
C GLN A 86 -4.04 -4.78 -24.07
N LEU A 87 -3.89 -4.96 -22.76
CA LEU A 87 -3.18 -6.08 -22.13
C LEU A 87 -4.06 -6.74 -21.05
N PRO A 88 -5.08 -7.55 -21.43
CA PRO A 88 -6.13 -8.00 -20.51
C PRO A 88 -5.62 -8.76 -19.26
N GLU A 89 -4.63 -9.64 -19.43
CA GLU A 89 -4.04 -10.38 -18.30
C GLU A 89 -3.35 -9.44 -17.30
N LEU A 90 -2.63 -8.43 -17.81
CA LEU A 90 -1.95 -7.45 -16.98
C LEU A 90 -2.95 -6.51 -16.32
N GLN A 91 -4.02 -6.14 -17.04
CA GLN A 91 -5.11 -5.32 -16.51
C GLN A 91 -5.86 -6.00 -15.38
N SER A 92 -6.23 -7.28 -15.54
CA SER A 92 -6.84 -8.07 -14.46
C SER A 92 -5.89 -8.16 -13.27
N PHE A 93 -4.60 -8.44 -13.47
CA PHE A 93 -3.64 -8.42 -12.38
C PHE A 93 -3.57 -7.06 -11.67
N VAL A 94 -3.56 -5.95 -12.42
CA VAL A 94 -3.58 -4.60 -11.84
C VAL A 94 -4.83 -4.40 -11.00
N ASN A 95 -6.02 -4.68 -11.55
CA ASN A 95 -7.28 -4.45 -10.87
C ASN A 95 -7.47 -5.36 -9.63
N ASP A 96 -6.99 -6.60 -9.71
CA ASP A 96 -7.29 -7.63 -8.70
C ASP A 96 -6.19 -7.78 -7.63
N LYS A 97 -4.98 -7.29 -7.90
CA LYS A 97 -3.79 -7.56 -7.08
C LYS A 97 -2.95 -6.33 -6.80
N LEU A 98 -2.95 -5.31 -7.66
CA LEU A 98 -2.15 -4.12 -7.43
C LEU A 98 -3.02 -2.97 -6.95
N ARG A 99 -2.41 -2.14 -6.11
CA ARG A 99 -2.92 -0.83 -5.80
C ARG A 99 -2.16 0.19 -6.63
N LEU A 100 -2.88 1.08 -7.30
CA LEU A 100 -2.33 2.18 -8.09
C LEU A 100 -2.98 3.47 -7.60
N GLU A 101 -2.17 4.35 -7.05
CA GLU A 101 -2.61 5.65 -6.55
C GLU A 101 -1.94 6.74 -7.37
N TYR A 102 -2.71 7.65 -7.96
CA TYR A 102 -2.18 8.69 -8.84
C TYR A 102 -2.54 10.07 -8.33
N ASN A 103 -1.54 10.93 -8.18
CA ASN A 103 -1.69 12.33 -7.85
C ASN A 103 -1.29 13.20 -9.07
N PRO A 104 -2.26 13.76 -9.80
CA PRO A 104 -1.99 14.63 -10.95
C PRO A 104 -1.33 15.95 -10.58
N LEU A 105 -1.56 16.48 -9.37
CA LEU A 105 -0.96 17.75 -8.92
C LEU A 105 0.54 17.62 -8.74
N GLU A 106 0.98 16.49 -8.19
CA GLU A 106 2.41 16.20 -7.99
C GLU A 106 3.06 15.49 -9.18
N ASN A 107 2.27 15.10 -10.19
CA ASN A 107 2.66 14.20 -11.28
C ASN A 107 3.30 12.91 -10.75
N VAL A 108 2.70 12.28 -9.73
CA VAL A 108 3.24 11.08 -9.08
C VAL A 108 2.27 9.92 -9.19
N LEU A 109 2.76 8.80 -9.72
CA LEU A 109 2.12 7.49 -9.58
C LEU A 109 2.80 6.74 -8.44
N TYR A 110 2.02 6.41 -7.42
CA TYR A 110 2.42 5.60 -6.29
C TYR A 110 1.95 4.15 -6.47
N LEU A 111 2.89 3.22 -6.31
CA LEU A 111 2.64 1.79 -6.28
C LEU A 111 2.99 1.29 -4.87
N PRO A 112 1.99 1.17 -3.97
CA PRO A 112 2.19 0.66 -2.62
C PRO A 112 2.84 -0.72 -2.63
N ARG A 113 3.42 -1.13 -1.50
CA ARG A 113 3.86 -2.52 -1.32
C ARG A 113 2.66 -3.46 -1.42
N MET A 114 2.90 -4.69 -1.85
CA MET A 114 1.90 -5.76 -1.70
C MET A 114 1.54 -5.94 -0.22
N PRO A 115 0.26 -5.92 0.15
CA PRO A 115 -0.16 -6.15 1.53
C PRO A 115 0.39 -7.46 2.09
N THR A 116 0.86 -7.43 3.35
CA THR A 116 1.33 -8.63 4.05
C THR A 116 0.20 -9.31 4.81
N THR A 117 0.40 -10.55 5.26
CA THR A 117 -0.60 -11.23 6.11
C THR A 117 -0.86 -10.49 7.42
N ILE A 118 0.16 -9.86 8.02
CA ILE A 118 -0.02 -9.04 9.23
C ILE A 118 -0.89 -7.83 8.91
N HIS A 119 -0.52 -7.08 7.88
CA HIS A 119 -1.22 -5.86 7.46
C HIS A 119 -2.71 -6.12 7.18
N GLU A 120 -3.02 -7.11 6.33
CA GLU A 120 -4.40 -7.46 5.98
C GLU A 120 -5.18 -7.98 7.19
N SER A 121 -4.57 -8.85 8.03
CA SER A 121 -5.26 -9.39 9.20
C SER A 121 -5.46 -8.35 10.30
N PHE A 122 -4.56 -7.38 10.44
CA PHE A 122 -4.70 -6.30 11.41
C PHE A 122 -5.79 -5.33 10.96
N SER A 123 -5.72 -4.86 9.70
CA SER A 123 -6.73 -4.00 9.10
C SER A 123 -8.12 -4.60 9.22
N GLU A 124 -8.26 -5.90 8.91
CA GLU A 124 -9.55 -6.59 9.03
C GLU A 124 -10.11 -6.57 10.45
N ARG A 125 -9.28 -6.78 11.47
CA ARG A 125 -9.74 -6.81 12.87
C ARG A 125 -10.16 -5.44 13.37
N VAL A 126 -9.45 -4.39 13.00
CA VAL A 126 -9.85 -3.02 13.30
C VAL A 126 -11.21 -2.73 12.64
N SER A 127 -11.38 -3.13 11.38
CA SER A 127 -12.64 -2.98 10.66
C SER A 127 -13.79 -3.77 11.28
N GLU A 128 -13.57 -5.03 11.64
CA GLU A 128 -14.54 -5.90 12.31
C GLU A 128 -15.02 -5.27 13.62
N GLU A 129 -14.11 -4.73 14.43
CA GLU A 129 -14.48 -4.05 15.68
C GLU A 129 -15.33 -2.81 15.40
N THR A 130 -14.91 -1.94 14.47
CA THR A 130 -15.70 -0.75 14.08
C THR A 130 -17.10 -1.14 13.60
N LYS A 131 -17.21 -2.15 12.72
CA LYS A 131 -18.49 -2.68 12.25
C LYS A 131 -19.35 -3.21 13.41
N ALA A 132 -18.75 -3.95 14.35
CA ALA A 132 -19.46 -4.49 15.48
C ALA A 132 -20.01 -3.39 16.41
N GLN A 133 -19.28 -2.29 16.59
CA GLN A 133 -19.77 -1.14 17.36
C GLN A 133 -20.90 -0.41 16.64
N LEU A 134 -20.75 -0.16 15.33
CA LEU A 134 -21.79 0.46 14.51
C LEU A 134 -23.06 -0.39 14.48
N GLN A 135 -22.93 -1.72 14.42
CA GLN A 135 -24.07 -2.63 14.50
C GLN A 135 -24.78 -2.54 15.86
N ARG A 136 -24.03 -2.44 16.97
CA ARG A 136 -24.62 -2.23 18.30
C ARG A 136 -25.38 -0.90 18.40
N ILE A 137 -24.87 0.16 17.78
CA ILE A 137 -25.56 1.47 17.73
C ILE A 137 -26.85 1.36 16.90
N LYS A 138 -26.76 0.69 15.75
CA LYS A 138 -27.90 0.43 14.85
C LYS A 138 -29.03 -0.35 15.51
N ASP A 139 -28.76 -1.20 16.49
CA ASP A 139 -29.77 -1.98 17.21
C ASP A 139 -30.61 -1.11 18.19
N GLY A 140 -30.29 0.18 18.33
CA GLY A 140 -31.10 1.16 19.04
C GLY A 140 -32.36 1.61 18.28
N ASN A 141 -33.09 2.59 18.82
CA ASN A 141 -34.34 3.12 18.26
C ASN A 141 -34.33 4.66 18.06
N ASP A 142 -33.19 5.30 18.30
CA ASP A 142 -33.01 6.74 18.24
C ASP A 142 -32.48 7.19 16.87
N GLU A 143 -32.15 8.49 16.76
CA GLU A 143 -31.59 9.08 15.54
C GLU A 143 -30.19 8.53 15.23
N ALA A 144 -29.39 8.26 16.27
CA ALA A 144 -28.08 7.61 16.15
C ALA A 144 -28.17 6.24 15.49
N ALA A 145 -29.16 5.43 15.87
CA ALA A 145 -29.42 4.12 15.27
C ALA A 145 -29.76 4.22 13.78
N ARG A 146 -30.60 5.20 13.38
CA ARG A 146 -30.97 5.42 11.97
C ARG A 146 -29.78 5.86 11.13
N PHE A 147 -28.95 6.76 11.66
CA PHE A 147 -27.72 7.19 11.00
C PHE A 147 -26.72 6.03 10.88
N ALA A 148 -26.47 5.29 11.96
CA ALA A 148 -25.57 4.15 11.96
C ALA A 148 -26.01 3.03 10.99
N ALA A 149 -27.32 2.86 10.78
CA ALA A 149 -27.86 1.86 9.87
C ALA A 149 -27.44 2.05 8.40
N ARG A 150 -27.00 3.26 8.05
CA ARG A 150 -26.67 3.70 6.69
C ARG A 150 -25.17 3.83 6.45
N ILE A 151 -24.36 3.55 7.47
CA ILE A 151 -22.90 3.48 7.36
C ILE A 151 -22.50 2.07 6.93
N SER A 152 -21.67 2.00 5.90
CA SER A 152 -21.08 0.76 5.41
C SER A 152 -19.57 0.88 5.24
N SER A 153 -18.86 -0.24 5.33
CA SER A 153 -17.44 -0.31 5.01
C SER A 153 -17.27 -0.63 3.53
N VAL A 154 -16.56 0.24 2.81
CA VAL A 154 -16.25 0.08 1.38
C VAL A 154 -14.88 -0.59 1.17
N ARG A 155 -14.18 -0.94 2.27
CA ARG A 155 -12.89 -1.64 2.24
C ARG A 155 -11.88 -0.84 1.43
N SER A 156 -11.00 -1.54 0.71
CA SER A 156 -9.98 -0.94 -0.16
C SER A 156 -10.52 -0.41 -1.49
N GLY A 157 -11.79 0.02 -1.53
CA GLY A 157 -12.37 0.73 -2.66
C GLY A 157 -11.61 2.02 -2.98
N SER A 158 -11.53 2.38 -4.26
CA SER A 158 -10.84 3.61 -4.67
C SER A 158 -11.65 4.86 -4.35
N ILE A 159 -10.99 5.88 -3.82
CA ILE A 159 -11.53 7.23 -3.62
C ILE A 159 -10.94 8.14 -4.71
N GLN A 160 -11.80 8.95 -5.32
CA GLN A 160 -11.42 9.98 -6.28
C GLN A 160 -11.64 11.35 -5.62
N LEU A 161 -10.56 11.99 -5.21
CA LEU A 161 -10.58 13.29 -4.53
C LEU A 161 -10.58 14.41 -5.57
N ARG A 162 -11.68 15.17 -5.62
CA ARG A 162 -12.00 16.11 -6.70
C ARG A 162 -12.03 17.57 -6.25
N GLU A 163 -11.99 17.82 -4.95
CA GLU A 163 -12.04 19.16 -4.36
C GLU A 163 -10.67 19.84 -4.49
N ILE A 164 -10.32 20.20 -5.72
CA ILE A 164 -9.06 20.85 -6.06
C ILE A 164 -9.39 22.28 -6.48
N ASP A 165 -8.76 23.24 -5.81
CA ASP A 165 -8.82 24.65 -6.20
C ASP A 165 -8.31 24.78 -7.65
N SER A 166 -9.22 25.13 -8.56
CA SER A 166 -8.92 25.34 -9.98
C SER A 166 -9.60 26.62 -10.43
N ASP A 167 -8.79 27.56 -10.92
CA ASP A 167 -9.24 28.81 -11.54
C ASP A 167 -9.97 28.58 -12.88
N ASP A 168 -9.84 27.37 -13.46
CA ASP A 168 -10.45 27.00 -14.73
C ASP A 168 -11.78 26.27 -14.47
N ASP A 169 -12.88 26.91 -14.84
CA ASP A 169 -14.25 26.51 -14.49
C ASP A 169 -14.82 25.41 -15.41
N THR A 170 -13.95 24.76 -16.19
CA THR A 170 -14.36 23.72 -17.13
C THR A 170 -14.48 22.37 -16.41
N GLU A 171 -15.71 22.01 -16.00
CA GLU A 171 -16.04 20.75 -15.29
C GLU A 171 -15.62 19.45 -16.01
N ILE A 172 -15.40 19.51 -17.34
CA ILE A 172 -15.38 18.32 -18.20
C ILE A 172 -14.11 17.46 -18.06
N ASP A 173 -13.00 17.98 -17.52
CA ASP A 173 -11.75 17.20 -17.37
C ASP A 173 -10.95 17.59 -16.11
N ARG A 174 -11.63 18.00 -15.01
CA ARG A 174 -10.95 18.34 -13.76
C ARG A 174 -10.11 17.13 -13.26
N PRO A 175 -8.82 17.32 -12.98
CA PRO A 175 -7.99 16.24 -12.46
C PRO A 175 -8.51 15.79 -11.09
N TYR A 176 -8.32 14.53 -10.75
CA TYR A 176 -8.63 14.01 -9.42
C TYR A 176 -7.46 13.21 -8.88
N ILE A 177 -7.28 13.23 -7.55
CA ILE A 177 -6.30 12.38 -6.88
C ILE A 177 -6.95 11.04 -6.58
N GLN A 178 -6.35 9.96 -7.07
CA GLN A 178 -6.82 8.60 -6.83
C GLN A 178 -6.10 8.00 -5.61
N ARG A 179 -6.86 7.55 -4.62
CA ARG A 179 -6.36 6.86 -3.42
C ARG A 179 -7.06 5.54 -3.18
N GLN A 180 -6.41 4.61 -2.50
CA GLN A 180 -6.97 3.31 -2.13
C GLN A 180 -6.63 3.01 -0.67
N PRO A 181 -7.43 3.52 0.29
CA PRO A 181 -7.20 3.29 1.70
C PRO A 181 -7.28 1.80 2.06
N ASP A 182 -6.84 1.44 3.26
CA ASP A 182 -6.94 0.06 3.75
C ASP A 182 -8.37 -0.31 4.15
N ASP A 183 -9.08 0.62 4.77
CA ASP A 183 -10.53 0.57 4.93
C ASP A 183 -11.12 1.99 4.96
N GLN A 184 -12.42 2.07 4.74
CA GLN A 184 -13.16 3.33 4.79
C GLN A 184 -14.62 3.05 5.18
N PHE A 185 -15.22 4.01 5.86
CA PHE A 185 -16.60 3.94 6.30
C PHE A 185 -17.37 5.12 5.72
N GLN A 186 -18.41 4.79 4.95
CA GLN A 186 -19.19 5.73 4.17
C GLN A 186 -20.66 5.59 4.49
N HIS A 187 -21.29 6.73 4.76
CA HIS A 187 -22.74 6.86 4.83
C HIS A 187 -23.30 6.90 3.39
N ASP A 188 -24.42 6.22 3.14
CA ASP A 188 -24.97 6.05 1.77
C ASP A 188 -25.44 7.36 1.09
N GLU A 189 -25.69 8.41 1.86
CA GLU A 189 -25.98 9.78 1.38
C GLU A 189 -24.75 10.67 1.19
N ALA A 190 -23.57 10.26 1.63
CA ALA A 190 -22.34 11.05 1.51
C ALA A 190 -21.54 10.65 0.26
N GLU A 191 -20.98 11.63 -0.45
CA GLU A 191 -20.13 11.37 -1.63
C GLU A 191 -18.78 10.75 -1.23
N TYR A 192 -18.19 11.24 -0.13
CA TYR A 192 -16.93 10.77 0.42
C TYR A 192 -17.17 9.95 1.70
N PRO A 193 -16.26 9.02 2.08
CA PRO A 193 -16.33 8.39 3.39
C PRO A 193 -16.08 9.42 4.50
N GLY A 194 -16.72 9.25 5.66
CA GLY A 194 -16.41 10.10 6.82
C GLY A 194 -15.11 9.68 7.52
N VAL A 195 -14.81 8.38 7.56
CA VAL A 195 -13.63 7.83 8.24
C VAL A 195 -12.81 6.96 7.30
N VAL A 196 -11.49 7.18 7.29
CA VAL A 196 -10.50 6.42 6.52
C VAL A 196 -9.45 5.80 7.43
N TYR A 197 -9.14 4.52 7.22
CA TYR A 197 -8.06 3.79 7.89
C TYR A 197 -6.91 3.50 6.92
N GLU A 198 -5.68 3.77 7.37
CA GLU A 198 -4.43 3.49 6.67
C GLU A 198 -3.48 2.73 7.59
N VAL A 199 -2.90 1.63 7.11
CA VAL A 199 -1.96 0.81 7.85
C VAL A 199 -0.62 0.84 7.11
N ALA A 200 0.35 1.54 7.70
CA ALA A 200 1.72 1.55 7.24
C ALA A 200 2.54 0.50 8.00
N CYS A 201 3.50 -0.11 7.31
CA CYS A 201 4.59 -0.83 7.98
C CYS A 201 5.82 0.08 8.02
N SER A 202 6.71 -0.07 9.01
CA SER A 202 7.95 0.72 9.13
C SER A 202 8.87 0.70 7.90
N GLN A 203 8.66 -0.24 6.98
CA GLN A 203 9.36 -0.36 5.70
C GLN A 203 8.70 0.41 4.55
N ASP A 204 7.52 0.99 4.76
CA ASP A 204 6.88 1.86 3.77
C ASP A 204 7.40 3.30 3.89
N SER A 205 7.69 3.90 2.73
CA SER A 205 8.07 5.31 2.62
C SER A 205 6.89 6.27 2.71
N ARG A 206 5.64 5.74 2.71
CA ARG A 206 4.43 6.54 2.80
C ARG A 206 4.24 7.08 4.21
N ASP A 207 4.33 8.39 4.31
CA ASP A 207 4.03 9.15 5.51
C ASP A 207 2.50 9.25 5.69
N LEU A 208 1.97 8.64 6.75
CA LEU A 208 0.54 8.68 7.09
C LEU A 208 0.03 10.11 7.26
N ARG A 209 0.89 11.03 7.72
CA ARG A 209 0.56 12.46 7.80
C ARG A 209 0.32 13.03 6.40
N LYS A 210 1.17 12.70 5.42
CA LYS A 210 0.95 13.12 4.01
C LYS A 210 -0.33 12.53 3.42
N ALA A 211 -0.70 11.31 3.82
CA ALA A 211 -1.98 10.72 3.40
C ALA A 211 -3.15 11.56 3.91
N ALA A 212 -3.15 11.95 5.20
CA ALA A 212 -4.19 12.82 5.77
C ALA A 212 -4.27 14.19 5.10
N TRP A 213 -3.12 14.82 4.81
CA TRP A 213 -3.02 16.04 4.02
C TRP A 213 -3.50 15.91 2.56
N THR A 214 -3.66 14.67 2.07
CA THR A 214 -4.34 14.43 0.80
C THR A 214 -5.84 14.26 1.02
N TYR A 215 -6.25 13.38 1.93
CA TYR A 215 -7.66 13.05 2.12
C TYR A 215 -8.50 14.23 2.56
N ILE A 216 -8.07 14.96 3.59
CA ILE A 216 -8.90 15.99 4.21
C ILE A 216 -9.13 17.19 3.27
N PRO A 217 -8.09 17.87 2.75
CA PRO A 217 -8.30 19.04 1.90
C PRO A 217 -8.99 18.71 0.58
N TYR A 218 -8.56 17.66 -0.12
CA TYR A 218 -9.08 17.32 -1.45
C TYR A 218 -10.42 16.56 -1.42
N SER A 219 -11.00 16.39 -0.23
CA SER A 219 -12.39 16.00 0.00
C SER A 219 -13.23 17.17 0.52
N ASN A 220 -12.68 18.39 0.61
CA ASN A 220 -13.27 19.56 1.25
C ASN A 220 -13.76 19.25 2.69
N ALA A 221 -12.95 18.52 3.45
CA ALA A 221 -13.26 18.08 4.81
C ALA A 221 -14.52 17.20 4.95
N ASN A 222 -14.97 16.56 3.86
CA ASN A 222 -15.99 15.52 3.93
C ASN A 222 -15.45 14.25 4.62
N ILE A 223 -14.16 13.97 4.46
CA ILE A 223 -13.45 12.98 5.29
C ILE A 223 -13.12 13.64 6.64
N LYS A 224 -13.88 13.29 7.69
CA LYS A 224 -13.76 13.86 9.04
C LYS A 224 -12.64 13.25 9.87
N ALA A 225 -12.21 12.02 9.57
CA ALA A 225 -11.09 11.40 10.28
C ALA A 225 -10.23 10.50 9.38
N VAL A 226 -8.92 10.68 9.50
CA VAL A 226 -7.91 9.77 8.92
C VAL A 226 -7.14 9.14 10.06
N VAL A 227 -7.30 7.84 10.24
CA VAL A 227 -6.61 7.06 11.28
C VAL A 227 -5.50 6.24 10.64
N GLY A 228 -4.28 6.50 11.09
CA GLY A 228 -3.08 5.83 10.62
C GLY A 228 -2.52 4.87 11.67
N PHE A 229 -2.17 3.66 11.27
CA PHE A 229 -1.52 2.66 12.10
C PHE A 229 -0.13 2.37 11.55
N GLU A 230 0.91 2.67 12.32
CA GLU A 230 2.30 2.33 11.99
C GLU A 230 2.66 1.04 12.70
N LEU A 231 2.87 -0.03 11.92
CA LEU A 231 3.25 -1.34 12.45
C LEU A 231 4.76 -1.54 12.32
N GLY A 232 5.40 -1.91 13.44
CA GLY A 232 6.76 -2.40 13.47
C GLY A 232 6.94 -3.64 12.61
N TYR A 233 8.16 -3.87 12.16
CA TYR A 233 8.49 -5.01 11.30
C TYR A 233 9.81 -5.65 11.73
N GLY A 234 9.88 -6.98 11.59
CA GLY A 234 11.07 -7.74 11.91
C GLY A 234 11.28 -7.86 13.41
N THR A 235 12.43 -7.38 13.90
CA THR A 235 12.79 -7.45 15.33
C THR A 235 12.14 -6.36 16.16
N ASP A 236 11.76 -5.24 15.53
CA ASP A 236 11.06 -4.16 16.19
C ASP A 236 9.55 -4.36 16.05
N LYS A 237 8.87 -4.56 17.19
CA LYS A 237 7.43 -4.78 17.25
C LYS A 237 6.64 -3.54 17.66
N GLU A 238 7.31 -2.40 17.76
CA GLU A 238 6.70 -1.17 18.18
C GLU A 238 5.59 -0.78 17.20
N ALA A 239 4.44 -0.38 17.73
CA ALA A 239 3.31 0.02 16.91
C ALA A 239 2.68 1.31 17.45
N ARG A 240 2.38 2.21 16.51
CA ARG A 240 1.87 3.55 16.78
C ARG A 240 0.56 3.81 16.06
N ILE A 241 -0.24 4.69 16.64
CA ILE A 241 -1.47 5.20 16.06
C ILE A 241 -1.37 6.71 15.91
N SER A 242 -1.89 7.23 14.80
CA SER A 242 -2.12 8.65 14.58
C SER A 242 -3.56 8.86 14.13
N MET A 243 -4.15 9.98 14.50
CA MET A 243 -5.48 10.37 14.03
C MET A 243 -5.47 11.85 13.71
N LEU A 244 -5.87 12.18 12.50
CA LEU A 244 -5.97 13.56 12.01
C LEU A 244 -7.41 13.87 11.62
N LYS A 245 -7.82 15.12 11.83
CA LYS A 245 -9.15 15.62 11.50
C LYS A 245 -9.06 17.00 10.82
N PRO A 246 -10.12 17.43 10.10
CA PRO A 246 -10.26 18.79 9.63
C PRO A 246 -10.22 19.82 10.76
N ARG A 247 -9.59 20.96 10.50
CA ARG A 247 -9.63 22.16 11.35
C ARG A 247 -9.91 23.39 10.48
N TYR A 248 -10.95 24.13 10.83
CA TYR A 248 -11.29 25.37 10.14
C TYR A 248 -10.63 26.55 10.86
N LEU A 249 -9.87 27.34 10.11
CA LEU A 249 -9.22 28.55 10.55
C LEU A 249 -9.99 29.74 10.02
N LYS A 250 -10.40 30.65 10.91
CA LYS A 250 -11.01 31.92 10.52
C LYS A 250 -9.90 32.95 10.37
N GLU A 251 -9.73 33.48 9.17
CA GLU A 251 -8.88 34.65 8.93
C GLU A 251 -9.71 35.92 9.08
N ASP A 252 -9.19 36.90 9.83
CA ASP A 252 -9.89 38.15 10.09
C ASP A 252 -10.06 38.94 8.78
N GLY A 253 -11.30 39.13 8.34
CA GLY A 253 -11.67 40.11 7.31
C GLY A 253 -12.08 39.57 5.94
N GLU A 254 -11.90 38.28 5.64
CA GLU A 254 -12.23 37.73 4.30
C GLU A 254 -13.51 36.86 4.25
N GLY A 255 -14.12 36.55 5.39
CA GLY A 255 -15.39 35.80 5.45
C GLY A 255 -15.30 34.33 4.98
N LEU A 256 -14.14 33.90 4.49
CA LEU A 256 -13.82 32.52 4.12
C LEU A 256 -13.03 31.84 5.25
N GLU A 257 -13.27 30.54 5.44
CA GLU A 257 -12.51 29.71 6.37
C GLU A 257 -11.41 28.96 5.61
N THR A 258 -10.20 28.96 6.15
CA THR A 258 -9.09 28.15 5.64
C THR A 258 -9.18 26.75 6.23
N LEU A 259 -9.19 25.74 5.37
CA LEU A 259 -9.17 24.34 5.79
C LEU A 259 -7.73 23.87 6.09
N ASP A 260 -7.51 23.43 7.32
CA ASP A 260 -6.26 22.89 7.84
C ASP A 260 -6.46 21.46 8.38
N VAL A 261 -5.37 20.77 8.71
CA VAL A 261 -5.37 19.41 9.26
C VAL A 261 -4.77 19.41 10.65
N GLU A 262 -5.55 18.95 11.63
CA GLU A 262 -5.14 18.85 13.03
C GLU A 262 -4.86 17.41 13.45
N ALA A 263 -3.75 17.16 14.14
CA ALA A 263 -3.47 15.87 14.77
C ALA A 263 -4.16 15.78 16.14
N VAL A 264 -5.16 14.91 16.25
CA VAL A 264 -5.84 14.59 17.52
C VAL A 264 -5.03 13.58 18.32
N ILE A 265 -4.41 12.63 17.62
CA ILE A 265 -3.46 11.66 18.16
C ILE A 265 -2.22 11.76 17.29
N ASP A 266 -1.07 12.11 17.87
CA ASP A 266 0.20 12.20 17.16
C ASP A 266 1.12 11.05 17.55
N ARG A 267 1.14 10.00 16.73
CA ARG A 267 2.10 8.89 16.82
C ARG A 267 2.20 8.26 18.21
N ASP A 268 1.07 8.12 18.88
CA ASP A 268 0.98 7.51 20.20
C ASP A 268 1.32 6.01 20.12
N VAL A 269 2.11 5.52 21.06
CA VAL A 269 2.53 4.12 21.12
C VAL A 269 1.43 3.28 21.78
N PHE A 270 0.92 2.27 21.07
CA PHE A 270 -0.02 1.28 21.64
C PHE A 270 0.64 -0.09 21.88
N ARG A 271 1.81 -0.33 21.29
CA ARG A 271 2.64 -1.52 21.55
C ARG A 271 4.12 -1.14 21.53
N SER A 272 4.86 -1.60 22.53
CA SER A 272 6.31 -1.38 22.65
C SER A 272 7.12 -2.23 21.65
N SER A 273 8.40 -1.91 21.48
CA SER A 273 9.35 -2.67 20.66
C SER A 273 9.49 -4.14 21.08
N ASP A 274 9.33 -4.43 22.38
CA ASP A 274 9.33 -5.79 22.93
C ASP A 274 8.03 -6.56 22.64
N GLY A 275 7.00 -5.89 22.13
CA GLY A 275 5.72 -6.46 21.75
C GLY A 275 4.65 -6.41 22.82
N PHE A 276 4.88 -5.73 23.96
CA PHE A 276 3.87 -5.57 25.02
C PHE A 276 2.95 -4.38 24.75
N ALA A 277 1.65 -4.55 25.03
CA ALA A 277 0.68 -3.46 25.00
C ALA A 277 1.11 -2.32 25.92
N THR A 278 1.01 -1.09 25.43
CA THR A 278 1.41 0.14 26.13
C THR A 278 0.24 1.13 26.11
N ASN A 279 0.19 2.05 27.08
CA ASN A 279 -0.88 3.05 27.18
C ASN A 279 -2.29 2.41 27.16
N THR A 280 -2.47 1.30 27.89
CA THR A 280 -3.69 0.47 27.83
C THR A 280 -4.96 1.17 28.30
N THR A 281 -4.84 2.30 28.99
CA THR A 281 -5.96 3.15 29.40
C THR A 281 -6.41 4.13 28.31
N LYS A 282 -5.62 4.30 27.24
CA LYS A 282 -5.97 5.13 26.09
C LYS A 282 -6.84 4.36 25.09
N ALA A 283 -7.61 5.10 24.31
CA ALA A 283 -8.42 4.55 23.23
C ALA A 283 -8.48 5.51 22.04
N LEU A 284 -8.61 4.94 20.85
CA LEU A 284 -9.13 5.65 19.68
C LEU A 284 -10.62 5.90 19.93
N HIS A 285 -11.06 7.15 19.80
CA HIS A 285 -12.47 7.51 19.85
C HIS A 285 -12.86 8.20 18.55
N LEU A 286 -13.91 7.69 17.91
CA LEU A 286 -14.51 8.22 16.69
C LEU A 286 -15.98 8.53 17.00
N PRO A 287 -16.31 9.81 17.20
CA PRO A 287 -17.69 10.28 17.30
C PRO A 287 -18.53 9.80 16.11
N LEU A 288 -19.82 9.55 16.34
CA LEU A 288 -20.69 9.00 15.30
C LEU A 288 -20.89 9.97 14.12
N ASP A 289 -20.99 11.27 14.40
CA ASP A 289 -21.10 12.33 13.39
C ASP A 289 -19.86 12.46 12.49
N TRP A 290 -18.73 11.84 12.83
CA TRP A 290 -17.55 11.80 11.95
C TRP A 290 -17.68 10.80 10.81
N PHE A 291 -18.72 9.96 10.78
CA PHE A 291 -18.91 8.96 9.73
C PHE A 291 -19.61 9.51 8.47
N ALA A 292 -19.93 10.81 8.44
CA ALA A 292 -20.38 11.53 7.25
C ALA A 292 -19.96 13.00 7.31
N ASP A 293 -20.18 13.74 6.23
CA ASP A 293 -20.03 15.19 6.23
C ASP A 293 -21.15 15.89 7.02
N SER A 294 -20.98 17.20 7.25
CA SER A 294 -21.86 17.98 8.12
C SER A 294 -23.26 18.22 7.52
N GLU A 295 -23.44 18.07 6.20
CA GLU A 295 -24.74 18.16 5.54
C GLU A 295 -25.54 16.86 5.73
N VAL A 296 -24.86 15.73 5.97
CA VAL A 296 -25.48 14.42 6.22
C VAL A 296 -25.65 14.16 7.72
N ALA A 297 -24.63 14.45 8.54
CA ALA A 297 -24.64 14.27 9.99
C ALA A 297 -25.28 15.47 10.71
N THR A 298 -26.58 15.72 10.46
CA THR A 298 -27.31 16.92 10.95
C THR A 298 -27.89 16.78 12.36
N PHE A 299 -27.71 15.63 13.01
CA PHE A 299 -28.23 15.35 14.35
C PHE A 299 -27.33 15.92 15.46
N ASN A 300 -27.88 16.11 16.66
CA ASN A 300 -27.06 16.50 17.80
C ASN A 300 -26.21 15.29 18.27
N SER A 301 -24.90 15.36 18.06
CA SER A 301 -23.95 14.30 18.41
C SER A 301 -23.52 14.29 19.87
N GLU A 302 -23.87 15.31 20.66
CA GLU A 302 -23.43 15.43 22.04
C GLU A 302 -23.96 14.27 22.91
N GLY A 303 -23.03 13.52 23.51
CA GLY A 303 -23.36 12.39 24.38
C GLY A 303 -23.81 11.11 23.65
N LEU A 304 -23.84 11.11 22.32
CA LEU A 304 -24.19 9.91 21.55
C LEU A 304 -23.04 8.88 21.52
N PRO A 305 -23.38 7.59 21.40
CA PRO A 305 -22.36 6.54 21.31
C PRO A 305 -21.55 6.68 20.03
N GLY A 306 -20.23 6.64 20.14
CA GLY A 306 -19.30 6.55 19.02
C GLY A 306 -18.58 5.20 18.98
N VAL A 307 -17.62 5.08 18.07
CA VAL A 307 -16.73 3.92 18.01
C VAL A 307 -15.53 4.16 18.91
N THR A 308 -15.23 3.21 19.80
CA THR A 308 -14.09 3.29 20.72
C THR A 308 -13.26 2.02 20.70
N ILE A 309 -12.00 2.11 20.28
CA ILE A 309 -11.07 0.96 20.23
C ILE A 309 -9.90 1.24 21.17
N THR A 310 -9.78 0.44 22.22
CA THR A 310 -8.70 0.59 23.21
C THR A 310 -7.36 0.22 22.63
N TYR A 311 -6.28 0.80 23.17
CA TYR A 311 -4.92 0.46 22.73
C TYR A 311 -4.56 -1.00 23.07
N ALA A 312 -5.15 -1.55 24.14
CA ALA A 312 -5.05 -2.96 24.46
C ALA A 312 -5.65 -3.85 23.35
N GLN A 313 -6.84 -3.51 22.83
CA GLN A 313 -7.45 -4.22 21.70
C GLN A 313 -6.58 -4.13 20.44
N LEU A 314 -6.03 -2.94 20.13
CA LEU A 314 -5.13 -2.77 18.98
C LEU A 314 -3.89 -3.67 19.08
N ALA A 315 -3.25 -3.73 20.26
CA ALA A 315 -2.13 -4.63 20.50
C ALA A 315 -2.54 -6.12 20.34
N GLU A 316 -3.71 -6.50 20.85
CA GLU A 316 -4.24 -7.87 20.70
C GLU A 316 -4.53 -8.22 19.23
N PHE A 317 -5.06 -7.28 18.44
CA PHE A 317 -5.31 -7.48 17.02
C PHE A 317 -4.00 -7.76 16.28
N LEU A 318 -2.94 -7.03 16.62
CA LEU A 318 -1.62 -7.23 16.04
C LEU A 318 -1.00 -8.58 16.46
N ASP A 319 -1.10 -8.97 17.73
CA ASP A 319 -0.65 -10.29 18.20
C ASP A 319 -1.34 -11.44 17.45
N LYS A 320 -2.65 -11.32 17.21
CA LYS A 320 -3.42 -12.29 16.42
C LYS A 320 -2.96 -12.32 14.97
N ALA A 321 -2.67 -11.17 14.37
CA ALA A 321 -2.18 -11.06 13.00
C ALA A 321 -0.79 -11.72 12.83
N GLU A 322 0.14 -11.47 13.76
CA GLU A 322 1.47 -12.10 13.79
C GLU A 322 1.38 -13.62 13.98
N ARG A 323 0.49 -14.09 14.87
CA ARG A 323 0.24 -15.52 15.06
C ARG A 323 -0.30 -16.17 13.78
N LEU A 324 -1.17 -15.48 13.04
CA LEU A 324 -1.68 -15.96 11.76
C LEU A 324 -0.56 -16.07 10.73
N GLN A 325 0.34 -15.09 10.65
CA GLN A 325 1.50 -15.17 9.76
C GLN A 325 2.38 -16.36 10.12
N ARG A 326 2.78 -16.53 11.39
CA ARG A 326 3.58 -17.68 11.85
C ARG A 326 2.92 -19.03 11.54
N THR A 327 1.59 -19.08 11.57
CA THR A 327 0.82 -20.28 11.23
C THR A 327 0.91 -20.62 9.74
N ARG A 328 0.90 -19.61 8.86
CA ARG A 328 0.97 -19.78 7.40
C ARG A 328 2.40 -19.99 6.90
N GLN A 329 3.34 -19.29 7.49
CA GLN A 329 4.75 -19.21 7.10
C GLN A 329 5.61 -19.49 8.35
N PRO A 330 5.77 -20.77 8.73
CA PRO A 330 6.63 -21.12 9.86
C PRO A 330 8.09 -20.77 9.53
N VAL A 331 8.81 -20.30 10.55
CA VAL A 331 10.23 -19.96 10.44
C VAL A 331 11.02 -21.26 10.18
N PRO A 332 11.95 -21.28 9.22
CA PRO A 332 12.81 -22.44 9.01
C PRO A 332 13.54 -22.85 10.30
N GLY A 333 13.36 -24.09 10.74
CA GLY A 333 13.97 -24.61 11.98
C GLY A 333 13.06 -24.56 13.22
N GLU A 334 11.92 -23.87 13.16
CA GLU A 334 10.91 -23.89 14.22
C GLU A 334 9.80 -24.90 13.93
N GLU A 335 9.19 -25.45 14.99
CA GLU A 335 8.01 -26.29 14.83
C GLU A 335 6.82 -25.48 14.29
N SER A 336 6.19 -25.98 13.23
CA SER A 336 4.99 -25.38 12.68
C SER A 336 3.85 -25.43 13.69
N ILE A 337 3.43 -24.27 14.18
CA ILE A 337 2.25 -24.12 15.05
C ILE A 337 0.93 -24.45 14.32
N GLY A 338 0.92 -24.41 12.99
CA GLY A 338 -0.23 -24.73 12.16
C GLY A 338 -0.48 -26.23 12.03
N LYS A 339 -1.74 -26.65 12.17
CA LYS A 339 -2.15 -28.04 11.94
C LYS A 339 -2.39 -28.28 10.45
N LYS A 340 -1.63 -29.21 9.85
CA LYS A 340 -1.89 -29.70 8.49
C LYS A 340 -2.64 -31.03 8.54
N SER A 341 -3.41 -31.33 7.50
CA SER A 341 -4.02 -32.65 7.35
C SER A 341 -2.94 -33.73 7.32
N ARG A 342 -3.11 -34.77 8.14
CA ARG A 342 -2.21 -35.94 8.19
C ARG A 342 -2.43 -36.92 7.03
N ARG A 343 -3.46 -36.69 6.20
CA ARG A 343 -3.80 -37.60 5.10
C ARG A 343 -2.71 -37.57 4.03
N ARG A 344 -2.21 -38.74 3.65
CA ARG A 344 -1.30 -38.91 2.52
C ARG A 344 -2.12 -39.10 1.26
N THR A 345 -2.14 -38.09 0.39
CA THR A 345 -2.92 -38.10 -0.87
C THR A 345 -1.99 -37.99 -2.07
N LYS A 346 -2.22 -38.80 -3.11
CA LYS A 346 -1.60 -38.57 -4.43
C LYS A 346 -2.25 -37.34 -5.07
N LYS A 347 -1.44 -36.40 -5.57
CA LYS A 347 -1.94 -35.21 -6.27
C LYS A 347 -2.12 -35.53 -7.76
N ARG A 348 -3.34 -35.44 -8.26
CA ARG A 348 -3.63 -35.54 -9.70
C ARG A 348 -3.29 -34.19 -10.35
N ARG A 349 -2.56 -34.19 -11.47
CA ARG A 349 -2.35 -32.96 -12.26
C ARG A 349 -3.69 -32.48 -12.81
N ARG A 350 -3.91 -31.16 -12.80
CA ARG A 350 -5.12 -30.56 -13.37
C ARG A 350 -5.13 -30.89 -14.88
N PRO A 351 -6.22 -31.47 -15.43
CA PRO A 351 -6.39 -31.60 -16.87
C PRO A 351 -6.34 -30.22 -17.52
N SER A 352 -5.71 -30.11 -18.69
CA SER A 352 -5.71 -28.87 -19.47
C SER A 352 -7.15 -28.45 -19.74
N THR A 353 -7.47 -27.19 -19.45
CA THR A 353 -8.79 -26.64 -19.77
C THR A 353 -8.90 -26.54 -21.30
N PRO A 354 -9.98 -27.06 -21.93
CA PRO A 354 -10.18 -26.90 -23.36
C PRO A 354 -10.21 -25.42 -23.72
N ILE A 355 -9.57 -25.05 -24.83
CA ILE A 355 -9.74 -23.71 -25.41
C ILE A 355 -11.21 -23.61 -25.82
N GLU A 356 -11.94 -22.64 -25.29
CA GLU A 356 -13.31 -22.34 -25.74
C GLU A 356 -13.26 -22.01 -27.24
N GLY A 357 -13.71 -22.95 -28.05
CA GLY A 357 -13.94 -22.73 -29.46
C GLY A 357 -15.11 -21.77 -29.59
N ILE A 358 -14.84 -20.56 -30.06
CA ILE A 358 -15.87 -19.65 -30.56
C ILE A 358 -16.54 -20.39 -31.72
N SER A 359 -17.73 -20.95 -31.46
CA SER A 359 -18.55 -21.60 -32.47
C SER A 359 -19.05 -20.54 -33.44
N SER A 360 -18.31 -20.28 -34.50
CA SER A 360 -18.83 -19.65 -35.71
C SER A 360 -19.61 -20.72 -36.48
N ASP A 361 -20.87 -20.93 -36.11
CA ASP A 361 -21.84 -21.65 -36.93
C ASP A 361 -23.26 -21.19 -36.60
N GLN A 362 -23.70 -20.14 -37.29
CA GLN A 362 -25.07 -20.06 -37.79
C GLN A 362 -25.00 -19.67 -39.27
N ASN A 363 -24.87 -20.69 -40.12
CA ASN A 363 -25.20 -20.64 -41.54
C ASN A 363 -26.70 -20.89 -41.72
N GLY A 364 -27.31 -20.29 -42.75
CA GLY A 364 -28.59 -20.73 -43.29
C GLY A 364 -29.49 -19.61 -43.74
#